data_AF-A0A554VEV5-F1
#
_entry.id   AF-A0A554VEV5-F1
#
_cell.length_a   1.000
_cell.length_b   1.000
_cell.length_c   1.000
_cell.angle_alpha   90.00
_cell.angle_beta   90.00
_cell.angle_gamma   90.00
#
_symmetry.space_group_name_H-M   'P 1'
#
loop_
_entity.id
_entity.type
_entity.pdbx_description
1 polymer ?
#
loop_
_entity_poly.entity_id
_entity_poly.type
_entity_poly.pdbx_seq_one_letter_code
_entity_poly.pdbx_strand_id
1 'polypeptide(L)'
;MNYSVVTTIYCLLAVCATFSKCTTGIYSLKASFPSAKTEKLKRFLKDHLDTKMTKNGTMSTWNYVTKGEMGYTIKLKKGKLNVLLNKEHISVDLVENLIDMFSDLKDIVKE
;
A
#
# COMPACT_ATOMS: atom_id res chain seq x y z
N MET A 1 -24.52 4.99 1.17
CA MET A 1 -24.27 3.94 2.19
C MET A 1 -22.93 3.29 1.86
N ASN A 2 -21.82 3.69 2.49
CA ASN A 2 -20.46 3.17 2.22
C ASN A 2 -19.68 2.88 3.51
N TYR A 3 -20.39 2.60 4.60
CA TYR A 3 -19.77 2.34 5.91
C TYR A 3 -19.28 0.89 6.08
N SER A 4 -19.73 -0.03 5.23
CA SER A 4 -19.41 -1.46 5.37
C SER A 4 -17.99 -1.79 4.92
N VAL A 5 -17.54 -1.29 3.76
CA VAL A 5 -16.20 -1.58 3.22
C VAL A 5 -15.09 -0.95 4.06
N VAL A 6 -15.32 0.27 4.55
CA VAL A 6 -14.36 1.02 5.40
C VAL A 6 -14.13 0.31 6.74
N THR A 7 -15.16 -0.33 7.28
CA THR A 7 -15.07 -1.09 8.54
C THR A 7 -14.36 -2.43 8.34
N THR A 8 -14.57 -3.11 7.20
CA THR A 8 -13.87 -4.36 6.87
C THR A 8 -12.36 -4.17 6.67
N ILE A 9 -11.95 -3.04 6.07
CA ILE A 9 -10.53 -2.64 5.96
C ILE A 9 -9.87 -2.50 7.35
N TYR A 10 -10.62 -2.00 8.33
CA TYR A 10 -10.15 -1.81 9.70
C TYR A 10 -9.94 -3.14 10.44
N CYS A 11 -10.73 -4.18 10.14
CA CYS A 11 -10.66 -5.46 10.85
C CYS A 11 -9.64 -6.46 10.26
N LEU A 12 -9.43 -6.53 8.94
CA LEU A 12 -8.55 -7.55 8.34
C LEU A 12 -7.04 -7.29 8.52
N LEU A 13 -6.63 -6.03 8.68
CA LEU A 13 -5.22 -5.63 8.74
C LEU A 13 -4.65 -5.47 10.16
N ALA A 14 -5.48 -5.63 11.20
CA ALA A 14 -5.12 -5.45 12.60
C ALA A 14 -4.09 -6.46 13.16
N VAL A 15 -3.57 -7.39 12.36
CA VAL A 15 -2.64 -8.43 12.84
C VAL A 15 -1.16 -8.11 12.59
N CYS A 16 -0.79 -7.16 11.69
CA CYS A 16 0.62 -6.79 11.51
C CYS A 16 0.89 -5.33 11.05
N ALA A 17 -0.12 -4.55 10.66
CA ALA A 17 0.07 -3.20 10.12
C ALA A 17 -0.61 -2.15 11.02
N THR A 18 0.15 -1.16 11.51
CA THR A 18 -0.42 0.02 12.17
C THR A 18 -1.03 0.92 11.09
N PHE A 19 -2.33 0.78 10.87
CA PHE A 19 -3.11 1.67 10.01
C PHE A 19 -3.54 2.89 10.82
N SER A 20 -2.84 4.01 10.65
CA SER A 20 -3.25 5.27 11.28
C SER A 20 -4.13 6.02 10.29
N LYS A 21 -5.42 6.14 10.59
CA LYS A 21 -6.35 7.02 9.87
C LYS A 21 -5.98 8.46 10.20
N CYS A 22 -5.07 9.04 9.43
CA CYS A 22 -4.69 10.44 9.56
C CYS A 22 -5.45 11.26 8.52
N THR A 23 -6.43 12.04 9.00
CA THR A 23 -7.12 13.15 8.33
C THR A 23 -7.98 12.81 7.10
N THR A 24 -9.09 13.53 6.97
CA THR A 24 -10.15 13.38 5.96
C THR A 24 -9.59 13.29 4.55
N GLY A 25 -9.58 12.09 3.94
CA GLY A 25 -9.14 11.91 2.55
C GLY A 25 -8.09 10.80 2.36
N ILE A 26 -7.23 10.58 3.35
CA ILE A 26 -5.99 9.83 3.13
C ILE A 26 -5.91 8.60 4.04
N TYR A 27 -5.56 7.46 3.44
CA TYR A 27 -5.22 6.22 4.12
C TYR A 27 -3.70 6.04 4.11
N SER A 28 -3.13 5.76 5.27
CA SER A 28 -1.70 5.46 5.40
C SER A 28 -1.49 4.08 5.99
N LEU A 29 -0.76 3.23 5.27
CA LEU A 29 -0.29 1.94 5.76
C LEU A 29 1.22 1.99 5.93
N LYS A 30 1.68 1.58 7.11
CA LYS A 30 3.11 1.41 7.39
C LYS A 30 3.33 0.00 7.87
N ALA A 31 4.24 -0.71 7.23
CA ALA A 31 4.66 -2.04 7.63
C ALA A 31 6.18 -2.06 7.81
N SER A 32 6.63 -2.72 8.87
CA SER A 32 8.04 -3.01 9.11
C SER A 32 8.24 -4.52 9.09
N PHE A 33 9.30 -4.97 8.45
CA PHE A 33 9.56 -6.39 8.23
C PHE A 33 11.08 -6.67 8.10
N PRO A 34 11.52 -7.93 8.22
CA PRO A 34 12.93 -8.27 8.12
C PRO A 34 13.53 -7.82 6.79
N SER A 35 14.70 -7.17 6.82
CA SER A 35 15.30 -6.59 5.60
C SER A 35 15.57 -7.62 4.50
N ALA A 36 15.76 -8.90 4.84
CA ALA A 36 15.92 -10.00 3.89
C ALA A 36 14.73 -10.14 2.93
N LYS A 37 13.51 -9.79 3.36
CA LYS A 37 12.29 -9.90 2.55
C LYS A 37 12.09 -8.71 1.60
N THR A 38 12.93 -7.66 1.71
CA THR A 38 12.79 -6.43 0.89
C THR A 38 12.84 -6.72 -0.61
N GLU A 39 13.75 -7.58 -1.08
CA GLU A 39 13.85 -7.88 -2.51
C GLU A 39 12.69 -8.75 -3.01
N LYS A 40 12.17 -9.70 -2.20
CA LYS A 40 10.96 -10.47 -2.52
C LYS A 40 9.75 -9.53 -2.66
N LEU A 41 9.59 -8.63 -1.70
CA LEU A 41 8.52 -7.62 -1.69
C LEU A 41 8.63 -6.66 -2.87
N LYS A 42 9.83 -6.24 -3.22
CA LYS A 42 10.09 -5.35 -4.36
C LYS A 42 9.69 -5.98 -5.69
N ARG A 43 9.98 -7.28 -5.89
CA ARG A 43 9.57 -8.03 -7.08
C ARG A 43 8.05 -8.14 -7.14
N PHE A 44 7.42 -8.56 -6.04
CA PHE A 44 5.97 -8.64 -5.93
C PHE A 44 5.28 -7.31 -6.30
N LEU A 45 5.72 -6.19 -5.73
CA LEU A 45 5.16 -4.87 -6.06
C LEU A 45 5.41 -4.47 -7.52
N LYS A 46 6.51 -4.91 -8.13
CA LYS A 46 6.79 -4.61 -9.55
C LYS A 46 5.90 -5.43 -10.49
N ASP A 47 5.56 -6.65 -10.11
CA ASP A 47 4.76 -7.56 -10.94
C ASP A 47 3.25 -7.26 -10.83
N HIS A 48 2.81 -6.73 -9.68
CA HIS A 48 1.41 -6.39 -9.42
C HIS A 48 1.04 -4.93 -9.67
N LEU A 49 2.01 -4.01 -9.72
CA LEU A 49 1.73 -2.59 -9.98
C LEU A 49 2.08 -2.24 -11.43
N ASP A 50 1.09 -1.81 -12.20
CA ASP A 50 1.29 -1.32 -13.57
C ASP A 50 2.08 0.00 -13.64
N THR A 51 2.24 0.67 -12.50
CA THR A 51 2.98 1.93 -12.41
C THR A 51 4.49 1.74 -12.49
N LYS A 52 5.16 2.64 -13.21
CA LYS A 52 6.62 2.63 -13.31
C LYS A 52 7.27 2.90 -11.94
N MET A 53 8.14 1.99 -11.51
CA MET A 53 8.97 2.19 -10.33
C MET A 53 10.01 3.29 -10.58
N THR A 54 10.11 4.23 -9.64
CA THR A 54 11.20 5.19 -9.54
C THR A 54 12.14 4.79 -8.40
N LYS A 55 13.45 4.93 -8.59
CA LYS A 55 14.46 4.60 -7.57
C LYS A 55 15.16 5.89 -7.14
N ASN A 56 15.15 6.17 -5.84
CA ASN A 56 15.91 7.26 -5.24
C ASN A 56 16.82 6.70 -4.13
N GLY A 57 18.11 6.52 -4.44
CA GLY A 57 19.07 5.86 -3.56
C GLY A 57 18.63 4.44 -3.17
N THR A 58 18.36 4.23 -1.88
CA THR A 58 17.90 2.94 -1.31
C THR A 58 16.38 2.79 -1.27
N MET A 59 15.63 3.79 -1.73
CA MET A 59 14.16 3.80 -1.72
C MET A 59 13.61 3.56 -3.12
N SER A 60 12.66 2.63 -3.21
CA SER A 60 11.86 2.38 -4.42
C SER A 60 10.48 3.01 -4.22
N THR A 61 10.02 3.79 -5.19
CA THR A 61 8.74 4.50 -5.10
C THR A 61 7.88 4.24 -6.33
N TRP A 62 6.62 3.89 -6.11
CA TRP A 62 5.59 3.80 -7.13
C TRP A 62 4.55 4.88 -6.87
N ASN A 63 4.24 5.66 -7.89
CA ASN A 63 3.23 6.71 -7.81
C ASN A 63 2.18 6.45 -8.88
N TYR A 64 0.92 6.48 -8.47
CA TYR A 64 -0.21 6.49 -9.36
C TYR A 64 -0.86 7.86 -9.30
N VAL A 65 -0.96 8.49 -10.47
CA VAL A 65 -1.56 9.80 -10.65
C VAL A 65 -2.72 9.62 -11.62
N THR A 66 -3.89 10.13 -11.27
CA THR A 66 -5.07 10.11 -12.14
C THR A 66 -5.63 11.51 -12.23
N LYS A 67 -5.93 11.96 -13.46
CA LYS A 67 -6.47 13.31 -13.72
C LYS A 67 -5.63 14.46 -13.09
N GLY A 68 -4.31 14.28 -13.00
CA GLY A 68 -3.40 15.27 -12.41
C GLY A 68 -3.27 15.19 -10.88
N GLU A 69 -4.10 14.38 -10.21
CA GLU A 69 -4.10 14.21 -8.77
C GLU A 69 -3.42 12.90 -8.34
N MET A 70 -2.76 12.93 -7.19
CA MET A 70 -2.07 11.76 -6.63
C MET A 70 -3.09 10.79 -6.04
N GLY A 71 -3.27 9.63 -6.69
CA GLY A 71 -4.14 8.56 -6.22
C GLY A 71 -3.48 7.70 -5.14
N TYR A 72 -2.28 7.17 -5.40
CA TYR A 72 -1.50 6.48 -4.37
C TYR A 72 0.01 6.65 -4.54
N THR A 73 0.72 6.48 -3.42
CA THR A 73 2.17 6.42 -3.36
C THR A 73 2.61 5.25 -2.49
N ILE A 74 3.41 4.36 -3.06
CA ILE A 74 4.03 3.24 -2.35
C ILE A 74 5.52 3.48 -2.29
N LYS A 75 6.08 3.54 -1.08
CA LYS A 75 7.50 3.73 -0.79
C LYS A 75 8.05 2.50 -0.07
N LEU A 76 8.95 1.80 -0.74
CA LEU A 76 9.67 0.66 -0.20
C LEU A 76 11.12 1.05 0.12
N LYS A 77 11.53 0.83 1.36
CA LYS A 77 12.91 0.93 1.85
C LYS A 77 13.27 -0.39 2.53
N LYS A 78 14.57 -0.63 2.73
CA LYS A 78 15.09 -1.81 3.44
C LYS A 78 14.31 -2.05 4.76
N GLY A 79 13.51 -3.12 4.79
CA GLY A 79 12.69 -3.54 5.93
C GLY A 79 11.49 -2.64 6.28
N LYS A 80 11.11 -1.70 5.41
CA LYS A 80 10.00 -0.76 5.66
C LYS A 80 9.20 -0.49 4.39
N LEU A 81 7.89 -0.65 4.48
CA LEU A 81 6.92 -0.30 3.44
C LEU A 81 6.03 0.82 3.97
N ASN A 82 5.90 1.90 3.21
CA ASN A 82 4.94 2.96 3.48
C ASN A 82 4.04 3.13 2.26
N VAL A 83 2.74 3.12 2.48
CA VAL A 83 1.72 3.29 1.44
C VAL A 83 0.86 4.46 1.87
N LEU A 84 0.58 5.34 0.92
CA LEU A 84 -0.35 6.45 1.04
C LEU A 84 -1.37 6.29 -0.08
N LEU A 85 -2.64 6.24 0.28
CA LEU A 85 -3.74 6.24 -0.68
C LEU A 85 -4.62 7.47 -0.43
N ASN A 86 -4.95 8.20 -1.49
CA ASN A 86 -5.91 9.28 -1.45
C ASN A 86 -7.26 8.76 -1.95
N LYS A 87 -8.20 8.53 -1.03
CA LYS A 87 -9.52 7.95 -1.33
C LYS A 87 -10.38 8.84 -2.24
N GLU A 88 -10.07 10.14 -2.31
CA GLU A 88 -10.82 11.12 -3.10
C GLU A 88 -10.42 11.10 -4.58
N HIS A 89 -9.29 10.48 -4.89
CA HIS A 89 -8.70 10.41 -6.23
C HIS A 89 -8.40 8.98 -6.66
N ILE A 90 -9.07 7.99 -6.07
CA ILE A 90 -9.00 6.58 -6.49
C ILE A 90 -10.40 5.99 -6.57
N SER A 91 -10.63 5.10 -7.53
CA SER A 91 -11.89 4.34 -7.61
C SER A 91 -11.98 3.29 -6.51
N VAL A 92 -13.20 2.89 -6.17
CA VAL A 92 -13.45 1.82 -5.21
C VAL A 92 -12.81 0.51 -5.68
N ASP A 93 -12.87 0.20 -6.98
CA ASP A 93 -12.25 -1.01 -7.55
C ASP A 93 -10.73 -1.04 -7.32
N LEU A 94 -10.07 0.12 -7.43
CA LEU A 94 -8.63 0.22 -7.21
C LEU A 94 -8.27 0.07 -5.71
N VAL A 95 -9.15 0.53 -4.82
CA VAL A 95 -9.03 0.29 -3.38
C VAL A 95 -9.13 -1.19 -3.07
N GLU A 96 -10.13 -1.89 -3.62
CA GLU A 96 -10.34 -3.33 -3.44
C GLU A 96 -9.14 -4.14 -3.96
N ASN A 97 -8.69 -3.87 -5.19
CA ASN A 97 -7.49 -4.50 -5.75
C ASN A 97 -6.24 -4.28 -4.89
N LEU A 98 -6.06 -3.08 -4.32
CA LEU A 98 -4.95 -2.81 -3.42
C LEU A 98 -5.08 -3.56 -2.09
N ILE A 99 -6.29 -3.69 -1.55
CA ILE A 99 -6.53 -4.47 -0.32
C ILE A 99 -6.18 -5.94 -0.54
N ASP A 100 -6.64 -6.53 -1.64
CA ASP A 100 -6.35 -7.92 -1.98
C ASP A 100 -4.84 -8.14 -2.13
N MET A 101 -4.16 -7.25 -2.87
CA MET A 101 -2.71 -7.26 -3.00
C MET A 101 -2.00 -7.13 -1.63
N PHE A 102 -2.50 -6.28 -0.73
CA PHE A 102 -1.92 -6.14 0.62
C PHE A 102 -2.22 -7.34 1.53
N SER A 103 -3.31 -8.05 1.28
CA SER A 103 -3.61 -9.31 1.96
C SER A 103 -2.57 -10.38 1.58
N ASP A 104 -2.29 -10.56 0.30
CA ASP A 104 -1.26 -11.49 -0.19
C ASP A 104 0.13 -11.10 0.32
N LEU A 105 0.40 -9.79 0.39
CA LEU A 105 1.63 -9.24 0.93
C LEU A 105 1.84 -9.60 2.41
N LYS A 106 0.76 -9.70 3.19
CA LYS A 106 0.81 -10.06 4.61
C LYS A 106 1.42 -11.45 4.80
N ASP A 107 1.11 -12.40 3.92
CA ASP A 107 1.66 -13.75 3.98
C ASP A 107 3.15 -13.75 3.62
N ILE A 108 3.57 -12.94 2.65
CA ILE A 108 4.98 -12.77 2.27
C ILE A 108 5.83 -12.20 3.42
N VAL A 109 5.23 -11.32 4.23
CA VAL A 109 5.90 -10.63 5.35
C VAL A 109 5.91 -11.47 6.63
N LYS A 110 4.98 -12.42 6.79
CA LYS A 110 4.86 -13.29 7.96
C LYS A 110 5.75 -14.54 7.92
N GLU A 111 6.02 -15.09 6.73
CA GLU A 111 7.10 -16.08 6.52
C GLU A 111 8.49 -15.47 6.75
#